data_AF-S4PWM7-F1
#
_entry.id   AF-S4PWM7-F1
#
_cell.length_a   1.000
_cell.length_b   1.000
_cell.length_c   1.000
_cell.angle_alpha   90.00
_cell.angle_beta   90.00
_cell.angle_gamma   90.00
#
_symmetry.space_group_name_H-M   'P 1'
#
loop_
_entity.id
_entity.type
_entity.pdbx_description
1 polymer ?
#
loop_
_entity_poly.entity_id
_entity_poly.type
_entity_poly.pdbx_seq_one_letter_code
_entity_poly.pdbx_strand_id
1 'polypeptide(L)'
;MRIETADIGLRRQLVMGTEDLRFADHVVRHASSQGDAWIRDQFASYLIYLMRTSLLPEGSREIESYNSQFMSAFKSTPAYEKWLKETNNADIEVFMNLIPMHPFCGQLSVADMKLKFAHTMSTTEGGRKVTAAVASTGRAV
;
A
#
# COMPACT_ATOMS: atom_id res chain seq x y z
N MET A 1 -9.55 3.80 8.15
CA MET A 1 -9.56 5.20 7.70
C MET A 1 -9.88 5.18 6.21
N ARG A 2 -11.07 5.65 5.81
CA ARG A 2 -11.50 5.72 4.40
C ARG A 2 -11.61 7.20 4.03
N ILE A 3 -10.96 7.60 2.95
CA ILE A 3 -11.05 8.99 2.45
C ILE A 3 -12.34 9.10 1.64
N GLU A 4 -13.29 9.91 2.11
CA GLU A 4 -14.55 10.16 1.43
C GLU A 4 -14.39 11.32 0.45
N THR A 5 -14.78 11.08 -0.81
CA THR A 5 -14.80 12.08 -1.87
C THR A 5 -15.93 11.78 -2.84
N ALA A 6 -16.55 12.82 -3.38
CA ALA A 6 -17.56 12.71 -4.44
C ALA A 6 -16.92 12.39 -5.80
N ASP A 7 -15.62 12.65 -5.97
CA ASP A 7 -14.88 12.38 -7.19
C ASP A 7 -14.54 10.88 -7.29
N ILE A 8 -15.18 10.21 -8.25
CA ILE A 8 -15.00 8.78 -8.52
C ILE A 8 -13.59 8.48 -9.02
N GLY A 9 -12.99 9.39 -9.80
CA GLY A 9 -11.63 9.27 -10.31
C GLY A 9 -10.62 9.31 -9.17
N LEU A 10 -10.72 10.32 -8.32
CA LEU A 10 -9.89 10.44 -7.12
C LEU A 10 -10.10 9.24 -6.19
N ARG A 11 -11.34 8.77 -6.02
CA ARG A 11 -11.62 7.59 -5.21
C ARG A 11 -10.89 6.35 -5.71
N ARG A 12 -10.77 6.15 -7.03
CA ARG A 12 -10.02 5.02 -7.61
C ARG A 12 -8.52 5.13 -7.32
N GLN A 13 -7.97 6.33 -7.39
CA GLN A 13 -6.56 6.61 -7.07
C GLN A 13 -6.25 6.40 -5.57
N LEU A 14 -7.22 6.62 -4.68
CA LEU A 14 -7.02 6.50 -3.23
C LEU A 14 -7.35 5.10 -2.67
N VAL A 15 -7.72 4.13 -3.51
CA VAL A 15 -7.94 2.75 -3.05
C VAL A 15 -6.59 2.14 -2.67
N MET A 16 -6.45 1.78 -1.39
CA MET A 16 -5.30 1.02 -0.91
C MET A 16 -5.39 -0.45 -1.35
N GLY A 17 -4.28 -0.96 -1.88
CA GLY A 17 -4.10 -2.37 -2.21
C GLY A 17 -4.06 -3.27 -0.96
N THR A 18 -3.95 -4.59 -1.17
CA THR A 18 -3.84 -5.53 -0.03
C THR A 18 -2.53 -5.30 0.71
N GLU A 19 -1.47 -5.05 -0.06
CA GLU A 19 -0.12 -4.85 0.35
C GLU A 19 0.03 -3.55 1.14
N ASP A 20 -0.63 -2.48 0.70
CA ASP A 20 -0.72 -1.21 1.44
C ASP A 20 -1.41 -1.40 2.80
N LEU A 21 -2.50 -2.18 2.84
CA LEU A 21 -3.21 -2.48 4.09
C LEU A 21 -2.35 -3.30 5.05
N ARG A 22 -1.56 -4.25 4.54
CA ARG A 22 -0.58 -5.01 5.35
C ARG A 22 0.49 -4.08 5.92
N PHE A 23 1.02 -3.17 5.11
CA PHE A 23 2.00 -2.19 5.56
C PHE A 23 1.41 -1.29 6.66
N ALA A 24 0.21 -0.75 6.45
CA ALA A 24 -0.45 0.10 7.44
C ALA A 24 -0.70 -0.65 8.76
N ASP A 25 -1.18 -1.89 8.70
CA ASP A 25 -1.38 -2.74 9.89
C ASP A 25 -0.04 -3.04 10.59
N HIS A 26 1.02 -3.33 9.84
CA HIS A 26 2.35 -3.56 10.40
C HIS A 26 2.88 -2.33 11.16
N VAL A 27 2.78 -1.14 10.56
CA VAL A 27 3.21 0.11 11.19
C VAL A 27 2.38 0.37 12.45
N VAL A 28 1.06 0.27 12.39
CA VAL A 28 0.18 0.55 13.55
C VAL A 28 0.47 -0.39 14.72
N ARG A 29 0.76 -1.67 14.47
CA ARG A 29 1.04 -2.65 15.53
C ARG A 29 2.35 -2.41 16.27
N HIS A 30 3.35 -1.81 15.63
CA HIS A 30 4.70 -1.69 16.19
C HIS A 30 5.10 -0.25 16.49
N ALA A 31 4.40 0.75 15.93
CA ALA A 31 4.72 2.16 16.10
C ALA A 31 4.87 2.58 17.58
N SER A 32 3.96 2.11 18.46
CA SER A 32 3.98 2.50 19.87
C SER A 32 5.18 1.96 20.65
N SER A 33 5.76 0.83 20.22
CA SER A 33 6.92 0.22 20.89
C SER A 33 8.26 0.62 20.26
N GLN A 34 8.27 0.99 18.99
CA GLN A 34 9.49 1.31 18.24
C GLN A 34 9.78 2.82 18.16
N GLY A 35 8.75 3.67 18.26
CA GLY A 35 8.87 5.12 18.21
C GLY A 35 9.09 5.72 16.81
N ASP A 36 9.20 7.04 16.75
CA ASP A 36 9.13 7.83 15.51
C ASP A 36 10.25 7.54 14.50
N ALA A 37 11.47 7.27 14.97
CA ALA A 37 12.60 7.00 14.08
C ALA A 37 12.36 5.75 13.23
N TRP A 38 11.88 4.68 13.87
CA TRP A 38 11.52 3.44 13.20
C TRP A 38 10.37 3.67 12.19
N ILE A 39 9.35 4.46 12.56
CA ILE A 39 8.25 4.78 11.65
C ILE A 39 8.79 5.48 10.39
N ARG A 40 9.68 6.45 10.53
CA ARG A 40 10.31 7.13 9.39
C ARG A 40 11.07 6.14 8.51
N ASP A 41 11.80 5.20 9.10
CA ASP A 41 12.55 4.18 8.34
C ASP A 41 11.61 3.23 7.57
N GLN A 42 10.45 2.87 8.14
CA GLN A 42 9.43 2.08 7.46
C GLN A 42 8.87 2.81 6.23
N PHE A 43 8.52 4.10 6.37
CA PHE A 43 8.02 4.90 5.26
C PHE A 43 9.11 5.19 4.22
N ALA A 44 10.36 5.43 4.64
CA ALA A 44 11.48 5.63 3.72
C ALA A 44 11.68 4.38 2.85
N SER A 45 11.66 3.19 3.47
CA SER A 45 11.75 1.92 2.76
C SER A 45 10.59 1.77 1.77
N TYR A 46 9.34 1.96 2.23
CA TYR A 46 8.16 1.91 1.38
C TYR A 46 8.28 2.81 0.14
N LEU A 47 8.73 4.06 0.32
CA LEU A 47 8.91 5.03 -0.77
C LEU A 47 10.01 4.62 -1.75
N ILE A 48 11.13 4.08 -1.26
CA ILE A 48 12.22 3.58 -2.12
C ILE A 48 11.69 2.48 -3.05
N TYR A 49 10.96 1.51 -2.51
CA TYR A 49 10.38 0.43 -3.30
C TYR A 49 9.27 0.91 -4.24
N LEU A 50 8.46 1.88 -3.82
CA LEU A 50 7.47 2.54 -4.68
C LEU A 50 8.14 3.20 -5.88
N MET A 51 9.15 4.05 -5.63
CA MET A 51 9.92 4.73 -6.69
C MET A 51 10.65 3.73 -7.59
N ARG A 52 11.15 2.62 -7.04
CA ARG A 52 11.82 1.60 -7.86
C ARG A 52 10.82 0.91 -8.78
N THR A 53 9.63 0.64 -8.28
CA THR A 53 8.54 -0.02 -9.01
C THR A 53 7.92 0.89 -10.07
N SER A 54 7.89 2.21 -9.85
CA SER A 54 7.32 3.19 -10.80
C SER A 54 8.07 3.29 -12.13
N LEU A 55 9.32 2.81 -12.17
CA LEU A 55 10.16 2.72 -13.37
C LEU A 55 9.82 1.53 -14.28
N LEU A 56 9.00 0.58 -13.81
CA LEU A 56 8.58 -0.53 -14.64
C LEU A 56 7.64 -0.07 -15.77
N PRO A 57 7.54 -0.85 -16.87
CA PRO A 57 6.55 -0.61 -17.90
C PRO A 57 5.13 -0.58 -17.34
N GLU A 58 4.27 0.27 -17.94
CA GLU A 58 2.86 0.31 -17.58
C GLU A 58 2.20 -1.07 -17.76
N GLY A 59 1.36 -1.47 -16.81
CA GLY A 59 0.71 -2.79 -16.79
C GLY A 59 1.53 -3.92 -16.14
N SER A 60 2.73 -3.63 -15.63
CA SER A 60 3.47 -4.58 -14.78
C SER A 60 2.66 -4.96 -13.53
N ARG A 61 2.70 -6.25 -13.16
CA ARG A 61 2.00 -6.78 -11.98
C ARG A 61 2.42 -6.07 -10.70
N GLU A 62 3.70 -5.72 -10.60
CA GLU A 62 4.29 -5.06 -9.44
C GLU A 62 3.70 -3.65 -9.23
N ILE A 63 3.33 -2.97 -10.32
CA ILE A 63 2.63 -1.67 -10.26
C ILE A 63 1.21 -1.85 -9.70
N GLU A 64 0.53 -2.97 -10.01
CA GLU A 64 -0.81 -3.23 -9.48
C GLU A 64 -0.82 -3.35 -7.95
N SER A 65 0.25 -3.86 -7.34
CA SER A 65 0.41 -3.95 -5.88
C SER A 65 0.37 -2.58 -5.18
N TYR A 66 0.67 -1.50 -5.91
CA TYR A 66 0.61 -0.11 -5.45
C TYR A 66 -0.58 0.66 -6.02
N ASN A 67 -1.56 -0.03 -6.61
CA ASN A 67 -2.65 0.55 -7.39
C ASN A 67 -2.15 1.30 -8.65
N SER A 68 -2.43 0.77 -9.84
CA SER A 68 -1.97 1.37 -11.10
C SER A 68 -2.54 2.77 -11.36
N GLN A 69 -3.75 3.09 -10.88
CA GLN A 69 -4.30 4.44 -10.98
C GLN A 69 -3.57 5.41 -10.06
N PHE A 70 -3.23 4.98 -8.83
CA PHE A 70 -2.37 5.75 -7.94
C PHE A 70 -1.00 5.99 -8.57
N MET A 71 -0.36 4.93 -9.09
CA MET A 71 0.97 5.02 -9.69
C MET A 71 1.00 6.00 -10.86
N SER A 72 0.00 5.95 -11.74
CA SER A 72 -0.13 6.90 -12.85
C SER A 72 -0.26 8.34 -12.36
N ALA A 73 -1.11 8.58 -11.36
CA ALA A 73 -1.26 9.91 -10.75
C ALA A 73 0.03 10.38 -10.07
N PHE A 74 0.69 9.50 -9.30
CA PHE A 74 1.97 9.77 -8.64
C PHE A 74 3.06 10.17 -9.64
N LYS A 75 3.20 9.44 -10.75
CA LYS A 75 4.16 9.73 -11.82
C LYS A 75 3.90 11.07 -12.52
N SER A 76 2.65 11.54 -12.52
CA SER A 76 2.27 12.86 -13.07
C SER A 76 2.52 14.03 -12.13
N THR A 77 2.98 13.79 -10.90
CA THR A 77 3.25 14.87 -9.95
C THR A 77 4.54 15.62 -10.32
N PRO A 78 4.59 16.96 -10.13
CA PRO A 78 5.83 17.72 -10.36
C PRO A 78 7.00 17.24 -9.50
N ALA A 79 6.73 16.70 -8.31
CA ALA A 79 7.73 16.14 -7.42
C ALA A 79 8.40 14.90 -8.03
N TYR A 80 7.61 14.01 -8.65
CA TYR A 80 8.13 12.83 -9.32
C TYR A 80 8.96 13.20 -10.55
N GLU A 81 8.44 14.09 -11.40
CA GLU A 81 9.17 14.57 -12.59
C GLU A 81 10.51 15.21 -12.23
N LYS A 82 10.50 16.03 -11.17
CA LYS A 82 11.73 16.64 -10.64
C LYS A 82 12.72 15.59 -10.16
N TRP A 83 12.28 14.64 -9.34
CA TRP A 83 13.12 13.54 -8.86
C TRP A 83 13.73 12.74 -10.02
N LEU A 84 12.92 12.38 -11.02
CA LEU A 84 13.38 11.60 -12.16
C LEU A 84 14.46 12.35 -12.95
N LYS A 85 14.29 13.65 -13.15
CA LYS A 85 15.28 14.51 -13.82
C LYS A 85 16.57 14.65 -13.01
N GLU A 86 16.47 14.93 -11.71
CA GLU A 86 17.63 15.14 -10.83
C GLU A 86 18.47 13.88 -10.63
N THR A 87 17.87 12.71 -10.84
CA THR A 87 18.53 11.39 -10.71
C THR A 87 18.97 10.78 -12.05
N ASN A 88 19.05 11.59 -13.13
CA ASN A 88 19.37 11.11 -14.47
C ASN A 88 18.47 9.95 -14.93
N ASN A 89 17.16 10.14 -14.84
CA ASN A 89 16.15 9.10 -15.08
C ASN A 89 16.26 7.89 -14.13
N ALA A 90 16.60 8.17 -12.87
CA ALA A 90 16.84 7.18 -11.83
C ALA A 90 17.94 6.15 -12.18
N ASP A 91 18.89 6.55 -13.02
CA ASP A 91 20.07 5.76 -13.40
C ASP A 91 21.13 5.77 -12.28
N ILE A 92 20.75 5.16 -11.15
CA ILE A 92 21.59 4.99 -9.97
C ILE A 92 21.76 3.48 -9.78
N GLU A 93 22.99 2.97 -9.92
CA GLU A 93 23.29 1.53 -9.96
C GLU A 93 22.67 0.75 -8.79
N VAL A 94 22.90 1.21 -7.55
CA VAL A 94 22.37 0.56 -6.34
C VAL A 94 20.84 0.54 -6.35
N PHE A 95 20.22 1.62 -6.83
CA PHE A 95 18.76 1.74 -6.91
C PHE A 95 18.20 0.80 -7.99
N MET A 96 18.82 0.74 -9.16
CA MET A 96 18.39 -0.13 -10.26
C MET A 96 18.51 -1.62 -9.93
N ASN A 97 19.48 -1.98 -9.10
CA ASN A 97 19.67 -3.34 -8.58
C ASN A 97 18.64 -3.74 -7.49
N LEU A 98 17.86 -2.80 -6.96
CA LEU A 98 16.74 -3.13 -6.06
C LEU A 98 15.64 -3.87 -6.84
N ILE A 99 15.07 -4.88 -6.20
CA ILE A 99 13.93 -5.62 -6.74
C ILE A 99 12.71 -4.70 -6.74
N PRO A 100 12.07 -4.45 -7.90
CA PRO A 100 10.84 -3.67 -7.95
C PRO A 100 9.69 -4.53 -7.40
N MET A 101 9.24 -4.24 -6.18
CA MET A 101 8.16 -4.96 -5.52
C MET A 101 7.59 -4.15 -4.38
N HIS A 102 6.36 -4.44 -3.97
CA HIS A 102 5.85 -3.96 -2.70
C HIS A 102 6.44 -4.79 -1.54
N PRO A 103 7.02 -4.19 -0.47
CA PRO A 103 7.64 -4.93 0.63
C PRO A 103 6.73 -5.92 1.39
N PHE A 104 5.42 -5.80 1.21
CA PHE A 104 4.39 -6.63 1.85
C PHE A 104 3.64 -7.49 0.82
N CYS A 105 4.18 -7.64 -0.40
CA CYS A 105 3.63 -8.56 -1.40
C CYS A 105 3.78 -10.01 -0.93
N GLY A 106 2.88 -10.88 -1.37
CA GLY A 106 2.88 -12.29 -1.01
C GLY A 106 1.51 -12.92 -1.23
N GLN A 107 1.37 -14.21 -0.91
CA GLN A 107 0.10 -14.93 -1.11
C GLN A 107 -1.02 -14.33 -0.25
N LEU A 108 -2.24 -14.29 -0.81
CA LEU A 108 -3.44 -13.86 -0.09
C LEU A 108 -3.77 -14.84 1.03
N SER A 109 -4.18 -14.30 2.17
CA SER A 109 -4.51 -15.05 3.39
C SER A 109 -5.84 -14.59 3.99
N VAL A 110 -6.36 -15.38 4.93
CA VAL A 110 -7.55 -15.01 5.71
C VAL A 110 -7.34 -13.73 6.52
N ALA A 111 -6.09 -13.43 6.91
CA ALA A 111 -5.76 -12.17 7.58
C ALA A 111 -6.02 -10.96 6.66
N ASP A 112 -5.75 -11.11 5.36
CA ASP A 112 -5.99 -10.03 4.38
C ASP A 112 -7.47 -9.77 4.15
N MET A 113 -8.27 -10.85 4.15
CA MET A 113 -9.73 -10.72 4.11
C MET A 113 -10.21 -9.91 5.32
N LYS A 114 -9.73 -10.25 6.53
CA LYS A 114 -10.06 -9.50 7.75
C LYS A 114 -9.64 -8.04 7.66
N LEU A 115 -8.45 -7.75 7.14
CA LEU A 115 -7.96 -6.37 6.93
C LEU A 115 -8.85 -5.60 5.96
N LYS A 116 -9.18 -6.19 4.79
CA LYS A 116 -10.08 -5.57 3.80
C LYS A 116 -11.47 -5.33 4.37
N PHE A 117 -12.02 -6.27 5.15
CA PHE A 117 -13.31 -6.10 5.81
C PHE A 117 -13.26 -5.00 6.87
N ALA A 118 -12.25 -4.98 7.75
CA ALA A 118 -12.10 -3.89 8.72
C ALA A 118 -11.95 -2.52 8.05
N HIS A 119 -11.23 -2.48 6.92
CA HIS A 119 -11.06 -1.28 6.11
C HIS A 119 -12.38 -0.83 5.45
N THR A 120 -13.22 -1.78 5.02
CA THR A 120 -14.47 -1.48 4.28
C THR A 120 -15.69 -1.29 5.19
N MET A 121 -15.75 -1.96 6.35
CA MET A 121 -16.95 -2.10 7.19
C MET A 121 -16.96 -1.21 8.45
N SER A 122 -16.05 -0.25 8.55
CA SER A 122 -15.97 0.69 9.69
C SER A 122 -17.18 1.64 9.84
N THR A 123 -18.29 1.47 9.11
CA THR A 123 -19.42 2.43 9.14
C THR A 123 -20.83 1.84 9.11
N THR A 124 -21.06 0.54 9.32
CA THR A 124 -22.44 0.02 9.45
C THR A 124 -22.60 -0.96 10.62
N GLU A 125 -23.74 -0.85 11.31
CA GLU A 125 -24.12 -1.70 12.45
C GLU A 125 -24.14 -3.21 12.09
N GLY A 126 -24.37 -3.53 10.81
CA GLY A 126 -24.27 -4.88 10.26
C GLY A 126 -22.84 -5.45 10.20
N GLY A 127 -21.80 -4.59 10.14
CA GLY A 127 -20.39 -5.02 10.09
C GLY A 127 -19.90 -5.67 11.39
N ARG A 128 -20.46 -5.27 12.54
CA ARG A 128 -20.11 -5.87 13.84
C ARG A 128 -20.54 -7.35 13.93
N LYS A 129 -21.66 -7.73 13.31
CA LYS A 129 -22.16 -9.12 13.31
C LYS A 129 -21.35 -10.04 12.40
N VAL A 130 -20.82 -9.53 11.29
CA VAL A 130 -20.02 -10.32 10.33
C VAL A 130 -18.59 -10.57 10.84
N THR A 131 -17.97 -9.60 11.53
CA THR A 131 -16.66 -9.79 12.17
C THR A 131 -16.66 -10.94 13.19
N ALA A 132 -17.77 -11.12 13.92
CA ALA A 132 -17.95 -12.24 14.84
C ALA A 132 -17.99 -13.60 14.11
N ALA A 133 -18.63 -13.67 12.93
CA ALA A 133 -18.68 -14.89 12.12
C ALA A 133 -17.30 -15.28 11.57
N VAL A 134 -16.52 -14.32 11.06
CA VAL A 134 -15.16 -14.57 10.51
C VAL A 134 -14.14 -14.90 11.61
N ALA A 135 -14.37 -14.43 12.84
CA ALA A 135 -13.56 -14.85 14.00
C ALA A 135 -13.84 -16.31 14.41
N SER A 136 -15.05 -16.82 14.19
CA SER A 136 -15.44 -18.18 14.59
C SER A 136 -14.89 -19.28 13.66
N THR A 137 -14.72 -19.02 12.36
CA THR A 137 -14.21 -20.01 11.40
C THR A 137 -12.70 -20.26 11.53
N GLY A 138 -11.94 -19.34 12.15
CA GLY A 138 -10.50 -19.50 12.39
C GLY A 138 -10.14 -20.40 13.57
N ARG A 139 -11.12 -20.92 14.33
CA ARG A 139 -10.92 -21.90 15.41
C ARG A 139 -11.30 -23.34 15.01
N ALA A 140 -11.85 -23.52 13.81
CA ALA A 140 -12.33 -24.79 13.31
C ALA A 140 -11.56 -25.20 12.05
N VAL A 141 -10.22 -25.21 12.14
CA VAL A 141 -9.32 -25.99 11.28
C VAL A 141 -8.07 -26.34 12.10
#